data_AF-A0A6J7T8Z7-F1
#
_entry.id   AF-A0A6J7T8Z7-F1
#
_cell.length_a   1.000
_cell.length_b   1.000
_cell.length_c   1.000
_cell.angle_alpha   90.00
_cell.angle_beta   90.00
_cell.angle_gamma   90.00
#
_symmetry.space_group_name_H-M   'P 1'
#
loop_
_entity.id
_entity.type
_entity.pdbx_description
1 polymer ?
#
loop_
_entity_poly.entity_id
_entity_poly.type
_entity_poly.pdbx_seq_one_letter_code
_entity_poly.pdbx_strand_id
1 'polypeptide(L)' 'MSITGRIDLVHANGSRDEAGSGRDRHANFGQGLLPGEVVARILHESGAPAIIETPGSNEDQAKDIAFLKNVLAGIA' A
#
# COMPACT_ATOMS: atom_id res chain seq x y z
N MET A 1 -6.55 -15.26 -16.57
CA MET A 1 -5.86 -13.97 -16.84
C MET A 1 -6.40 -13.24 -18.08
N SER A 2 -7.69 -13.36 -18.47
CA SER A 2 -8.15 -12.83 -19.78
C SER A 2 -8.73 -11.41 -19.79
N ILE A 3 -9.01 -10.80 -18.63
CA ILE A 3 -9.60 -9.45 -18.57
C ILE A 3 -8.53 -8.37 -18.32
N THR A 4 -7.66 -8.54 -17.30
CA THR A 4 -6.62 -7.55 -16.97
C THR A 4 -5.21 -7.96 -17.41
N GLY A 5 -4.88 -9.25 -17.36
CA GLY A 5 -3.62 -9.82 -17.86
C GLY A 5 -2.34 -9.45 -17.08
N ARG A 6 -2.28 -8.27 -16.46
CA ARG A 6 -1.15 -7.74 -15.69
C ARG A 6 -1.63 -6.70 -14.65
N ILE A 7 -0.74 -6.35 -13.73
CA ILE A 7 -0.86 -5.18 -12.85
C ILE A 7 0.25 -4.22 -13.24
N ASP A 8 -0.11 -2.98 -13.57
CA ASP A 8 0.82 -1.97 -14.06
C ASP A 8 1.33 -1.01 -12.99
N LEU A 9 0.50 -0.78 -11.98
CA LEU A 9 0.73 0.15 -10.90
C LEU A 9 -0.12 -0.28 -9.72
N VAL A 10 0.43 -0.14 -8.52
CA VAL A 10 -0.31 -0.31 -7.28
C VAL A 10 -0.35 1.03 -6.54
N HIS A 11 -1.55 1.48 -6.18
CA HIS A 11 -1.72 2.57 -5.23
C HIS A 11 -1.63 1.98 -3.82
N ALA A 12 -0.48 2.14 -3.18
CA ALA A 12 -0.12 1.44 -1.96
C ALA A 12 -0.54 2.25 -0.72
N ASN A 13 -1.85 2.26 -0.46
CA ASN A 13 -2.45 3.06 0.61
C ASN A 13 -2.85 2.17 1.80
N GLY A 14 -2.73 2.70 3.03
CA GLY A 14 -3.45 2.15 4.17
C GLY A 14 -4.93 2.54 4.13
N SER A 15 -5.78 1.84 4.90
CA SER A 15 -7.20 2.17 5.03
C SER A 15 -7.50 2.68 6.43
N ARG A 16 -8.18 3.82 6.55
CA ARG A 16 -8.72 4.29 7.84
C ARG A 16 -9.89 3.42 8.33
N ASP A 17 -10.55 2.73 7.41
CA ASP A 17 -11.86 2.13 7.59
C ASP A 17 -11.86 0.61 7.50
N GLU A 18 -12.91 -0.02 8.06
CA GLU A 18 -13.08 -1.46 8.06
C GLU A 18 -13.24 -2.01 6.64
N ALA A 19 -12.85 -3.27 6.45
CA ALA A 19 -13.10 -4.00 5.22
C ALA A 19 -14.61 -4.02 4.90
N GLY A 20 -14.96 -3.76 3.64
CA GLY A 20 -16.35 -3.74 3.19
C GLY A 20 -17.13 -2.45 3.51
N SER A 21 -16.48 -1.42 4.06
CA SER A 21 -17.15 -0.15 4.41
C SER A 21 -17.63 0.68 3.23
N GLY A 22 -17.05 0.49 2.03
CA GLY A 22 -17.31 1.32 0.84
C GLY A 22 -16.77 2.75 0.93
N ARG A 23 -15.98 3.07 1.96
CA ARG A 23 -15.38 4.39 2.15
C ARG A 23 -13.97 4.42 1.58
N ASP A 24 -13.67 5.50 0.85
CA ASP A 24 -12.36 5.73 0.22
C ASP A 24 -11.57 6.77 1.04
N ARG A 25 -11.02 6.34 2.18
CA ARG A 25 -10.32 7.22 3.12
C ARG A 25 -8.99 6.59 3.50
N HIS A 26 -7.95 7.03 2.80
CA HIS A 26 -6.59 6.54 3.00
C HIS A 26 -6.06 6.85 4.40
N ALA A 27 -5.10 6.05 4.86
CA ALA A 27 -4.33 6.28 6.08
C ALA A 27 -2.86 5.92 5.85
N ASN A 28 -1.95 6.59 6.55
CA ASN A 28 -0.55 6.17 6.64
C ASN A 28 -0.44 4.79 7.31
N PHE A 29 0.63 4.05 7.04
CA PHE A 29 0.81 2.72 7.62
C PHE A 29 0.95 2.79 9.15
N GLY A 30 0.24 1.92 9.85
CA GLY A 30 0.15 1.93 11.32
C GLY A 30 -0.85 2.94 11.90
N GLN A 31 -1.51 3.76 11.09
CA GLN A 31 -2.55 4.71 11.50
C GLN A 31 -3.95 4.33 11.01
N GLY A 32 -4.08 3.15 10.41
CA GLY A 32 -5.31 2.61 9.85
C GLY A 32 -5.59 1.18 10.30
N LEU A 33 -6.61 0.57 9.72
CA LEU A 33 -7.06 -0.79 10.03
C LEU A 33 -6.46 -1.85 9.10
N LEU A 34 -5.94 -1.47 7.93
CA LEU A 34 -5.23 -2.37 7.04
C LEU A 34 -3.75 -2.48 7.46
N PRO A 35 -3.25 -3.67 7.85
CA PRO A 35 -1.83 -3.85 8.15
C PRO A 35 -0.96 -3.59 6.90
N GLY A 36 0.11 -2.81 7.06
CA GLY A 36 0.95 -2.40 5.93
C GLY A 36 1.71 -3.57 5.28
N GLU A 37 1.98 -4.63 6.04
CA GLU A 37 2.63 -5.85 5.57
C GLU A 37 1.80 -6.57 4.50
N VAL A 38 0.47 -6.45 4.55
CA VAL A 38 -0.42 -6.98 3.51
C VAL A 38 -0.19 -6.24 2.19
N VAL A 39 -0.04 -4.91 2.24
CA VAL A 39 0.25 -4.11 1.04
C VAL A 39 1.64 -4.44 0.50
N ALA A 40 2.64 -4.60 1.35
CA ALA A 40 3.98 -5.02 0.93
C ALA A 40 3.97 -6.40 0.25
N ARG A 41 3.17 -7.36 0.74
CA ARG A 41 3.01 -8.68 0.08
C ARG A 41 2.38 -8.54 -1.31
N ILE A 42 1.34 -7.72 -1.45
CA ILE A 42 0.71 -7.44 -2.76
C ILE A 42 1.72 -6.83 -3.73
N LEU A 43 2.53 -5.88 -3.27
CA LEU A 43 3.60 -5.29 -4.09
C LEU A 43 4.62 -6.34 -4.54
N HIS A 44 5.11 -7.18 -3.62
CA HIS A 44 6.04 -8.26 -3.95
C HIS A 44 5.46 -9.23 -4.98
N GLU A 45 4.22 -9.69 -4.81
CA GLU A 45 3.59 -10.66 -5.72
C GLU A 45 3.24 -10.05 -7.08
N SER A 46 2.82 -8.78 -7.12
CA SER A 46 2.48 -8.10 -8.36
C SER A 46 3.70 -7.75 -9.21
N GLY A 47 4.86 -7.50 -8.58
CA GLY A 47 6.06 -6.99 -9.26
C GLY A 47 5.90 -5.60 -9.87
N ALA A 48 4.79 -4.91 -9.57
CA ALA A 48 4.46 -3.62 -10.15
C ALA A 48 5.12 -2.46 -9.36
N PRO A 49 5.37 -1.31 -10.01
CA PRO A 49 5.70 -0.09 -9.29
C PRO A 49 4.54 0.33 -8.37
N ALA A 50 4.86 1.13 -7.36
CA ALA A 50 3.90 1.62 -6.38
C ALA A 50 3.87 3.16 -6.31
N ILE A 51 2.71 3.73 -6.02
CA ILE A 51 2.53 5.12 -5.63
C ILE A 51 1.89 5.20 -4.25
N ILE A 52 2.32 6.16 -3.44
CA ILE A 52 1.72 6.48 -2.14
C ILE A 52 0.80 7.67 -2.31
N GLU A 53 -0.46 7.52 -1.90
CA GLU A 53 -1.48 8.58 -1.88
C GLU A 53 -2.04 8.77 -0.46
N THR A 54 -1.23 8.45 0.54
CA THR A 54 -1.59 8.62 1.95
C THR A 54 -1.64 10.12 2.31
N PRO A 55 -2.50 10.50 3.28
CA PRO A 55 -2.66 11.89 3.65
C PRO A 55 -1.40 12.45 4.33
N GLY A 56 -1.30 13.77 4.42
CA GLY A 56 -0.24 14.47 5.14
C GLY A 56 0.78 15.14 4.22
N SER A 57 1.99 15.31 4.77
CA SER A 57 3.11 15.96 4.10
C SER A 57 3.92 14.99 3.24
N ASN A 58 4.86 15.53 2.44
CA ASN A 58 5.84 14.72 1.72
C ASN A 58 6.69 13.88 2.68
N GLU A 59 6.98 14.40 3.86
CA GLU A 59 7.71 13.69 4.91
C GLU A 59 6.91 12.50 5.46
N ASP A 60 5.58 12.62 5.55
CA ASP A 60 4.72 11.51 5.99
C ASP A 60 4.65 10.42 4.92
N GLN A 61 4.50 10.80 3.66
CA GLN A 61 4.56 9.86 2.54
C GLN A 61 5.96 9.21 2.43
N ALA A 62 7.04 9.95 2.71
CA ALA A 62 8.39 9.40 2.72
C ALA A 62 8.57 8.32 3.80
N LYS A 63 7.91 8.45 4.96
CA LYS A 63 7.90 7.40 6.00
C LYS A 63 7.16 6.15 5.52
N ASP A 64 6.03 6.30 4.84
CA ASP A 64 5.29 5.16 4.26
C ASP A 64 6.12 4.44 3.18
N ILE A 65 6.81 5.19 2.32
CA ILE A 65 7.75 4.65 1.33
C ILE A 65 8.87 3.87 2.04
N ALA A 66 9.47 4.45 3.07
CA ALA A 66 10.55 3.81 3.82
C ALA A 66 10.08 2.53 4.52
N PHE A 67 8.87 2.55 5.10
CA PHE A 67 8.24 1.38 5.69
C PHE A 67 8.09 0.25 4.67
N LEU A 68 7.48 0.50 3.52
CA LEU A 68 7.29 -0.53 2.49
C LEU A 68 8.62 -1.07 1.97
N LYS A 69 9.61 -0.20 1.72
CA LYS A 69 10.95 -0.63 1.31
C LYS A 69 11.60 -1.56 2.34
N ASN A 70 11.47 -1.23 3.63
CA ASN A 70 12.02 -2.04 4.71
C ASN A 70 11.33 -3.42 4.79
N VAL A 71 10.00 -3.46 4.71
CA VAL A 71 9.25 -4.73 4.73
C VAL A 71 9.58 -5.57 3.49
N LEU A 72 9.58 -4.96 2.30
CA LEU A 72 9.91 -5.65 1.04
C LEU A 72 11.31 -6.26 1.05
N ALA A 73 12.30 -5.57 1.60
CA ALA A 73 13.66 -6.10 1.73
C ALA A 73 13.75 -7.36 2.61
N GLY A 74 12.76 -7.59 3.47
CA GLY A 74 12.66 -8.77 4.33
C GLY A 74 11.83 -9.92 3.76
N ILE A 75 11.20 -9.76 2.59
CA ILE A 75 10.43 -10.82 1.95
C ILE A 75 11.39 -11.67 1.09
N ALA A 76 11.49 -12.96 1.44
CA ALA A 76 12.24 -13.97 0.69
C ALA A 76 11.58 -14.28 -0.67
#